data_AF-X1TY00-F1
#
_entry.id   AF-X1TY00-F1
#
_cell.length_a   1.000
_cell.length_b   1.000
_cell.length_c   1.000
_cell.angle_alpha   90.00
_cell.angle_beta   90.00
_cell.angle_gamma   90.00
#
_symmetry.space_group_name_H-M   'P 1'
#
loop_
_entity.id
_entity.type
_entity.pdbx_description
1 polymer ?
#
loop_
_entity_poly.entity_id
_entity_poly.type
_entity_poly.pdbx_seq_one_letter_code
_entity_poly.pdbx_strand_id
1 'polypeptide(L)'
;PDSSGGDSGTGGGGGGGGGGGGGTGGGGGAVLPVVTPATQAASKLAVTETVKNADGSVKVLVKISDSVLETELTKWTGSASRLLFQIPEAADQVELSITNGQLAKIIAKDATAIVEVQGIDKGFIIPGSVLKSAAGSDEQSSVILQAALASKETVESAKQLLVLQSLNAIGTPYEFSINVTNGSGVSHEIKDTEQYIGHVFYIPQQSGVSADTLSAVMVDTAGKQVITVPATFVQEGDKIKVTAYRKGNSMYTVVAGQAGFK
;
A
#
# COMPACT_ATOMS: atom_id res chain seq x y z
N PRO A 1 46.66 -48.22 -27.17
CA PRO A 1 46.83 -49.36 -28.09
C PRO A 1 45.80 -50.44 -27.73
N ASP A 2 45.07 -50.89 -28.76
CA ASP A 2 44.07 -51.98 -28.79
C ASP A 2 42.77 -51.79 -27.97
N SER A 3 41.58 -52.22 -28.38
CA SER A 3 40.98 -52.74 -29.64
C SER A 3 39.57 -53.19 -29.19
N SER A 4 38.49 -52.54 -29.63
CA SER A 4 37.48 -53.01 -30.61
C SER A 4 36.44 -54.07 -30.15
N GLY A 5 35.22 -53.91 -30.67
CA GLY A 5 34.11 -54.88 -30.72
C GLY A 5 32.91 -54.45 -29.85
N GLY A 6 31.69 -54.25 -30.33
CA GLY A 6 31.03 -54.59 -31.59
C GLY A 6 29.65 -55.23 -31.29
N ASP A 7 28.64 -54.85 -32.08
CA ASP A 7 27.30 -55.47 -32.24
C ASP A 7 26.19 -55.19 -31.21
N SER A 8 24.88 -55.22 -31.53
CA SER A 8 24.06 -55.03 -32.75
C SER A 8 22.58 -55.21 -32.34
N GLY A 9 21.64 -54.66 -33.12
CA GLY A 9 20.21 -55.06 -33.08
C GLY A 9 19.25 -53.90 -32.75
N THR A 10 18.68 -53.21 -33.74
CA THR A 10 17.43 -53.50 -34.49
C THR A 10 16.17 -53.63 -33.64
N GLY A 11 15.18 -52.77 -33.92
CA GLY A 11 13.80 -52.95 -33.47
C GLY A 11 12.94 -51.73 -33.79
N GLY A 12 12.31 -51.73 -34.97
CA GLY A 12 11.35 -50.71 -35.39
C GLY A 12 9.92 -50.97 -34.91
N GLY A 13 9.05 -50.02 -35.25
CA GLY A 13 7.60 -50.01 -34.99
C GLY A 13 7.24 -48.67 -34.34
N GLY A 14 6.43 -47.76 -34.89
CA GLY A 14 5.37 -47.92 -35.87
C GLY A 14 4.03 -47.59 -35.19
N GLY A 15 3.46 -46.43 -35.52
CA GLY A 15 2.01 -46.23 -35.52
C GLY A 15 1.38 -45.35 -34.43
N GLY A 16 0.48 -44.48 -34.89
CA GLY A 16 -0.65 -43.87 -34.15
C GLY A 16 -0.30 -42.56 -33.44
N GLY A 17 -0.87 -41.39 -33.75
CA GLY A 17 -2.18 -41.09 -34.31
C GLY A 17 -3.16 -40.72 -33.18
N GLY A 18 -3.57 -39.45 -33.14
CA GLY A 18 -4.59 -38.92 -32.22
C GLY A 18 -3.98 -38.23 -31.01
N GLY A 19 -4.44 -37.09 -30.54
CA GLY A 19 -5.63 -36.29 -30.84
C GLY A 19 -5.63 -35.12 -29.84
N GLY A 20 -6.49 -34.14 -30.10
CA GLY A 20 -6.47 -32.83 -29.46
C GLY A 20 -6.51 -32.81 -27.94
N GLY A 21 -6.03 -31.68 -27.40
CA GLY A 21 -6.10 -31.38 -25.98
C GLY A 21 -5.42 -30.05 -25.67
N GLY A 22 -5.91 -28.95 -26.26
CA GLY A 22 -5.53 -27.61 -25.84
C GLY A 22 -6.02 -27.36 -24.43
N GLY A 23 -5.12 -27.51 -23.45
CA GLY A 23 -5.34 -27.09 -22.06
C GLY A 23 -4.67 -25.75 -21.82
N THR A 24 -5.37 -24.66 -22.10
CA THR A 24 -5.02 -23.34 -21.55
C THR A 24 -5.26 -23.39 -20.04
N GLY A 25 -4.22 -23.75 -19.30
CA GLY A 25 -4.16 -23.63 -17.84
C GLY A 25 -4.08 -22.17 -17.44
N GLY A 26 -5.20 -21.45 -17.60
CA GLY A 26 -5.40 -20.16 -16.95
C GLY A 26 -5.51 -20.42 -15.46
N GLY A 27 -4.45 -20.11 -14.72
CA GLY A 27 -4.48 -20.04 -13.28
C GLY A 27 -5.51 -19.00 -12.86
N GLY A 28 -6.74 -19.46 -12.63
CA GLY A 28 -7.76 -18.72 -11.90
C GLY A 28 -7.27 -18.53 -10.47
N GLY A 29 -6.37 -17.55 -10.29
CA GLY A 29 -6.14 -16.94 -9.00
C GLY A 29 -7.51 -16.55 -8.49
N ALA A 30 -7.89 -17.09 -7.34
CA ALA A 30 -9.13 -16.75 -6.68
C ALA A 30 -9.27 -15.23 -6.72
N VAL A 31 -10.25 -14.75 -7.48
CA VAL A 31 -10.69 -13.37 -7.38
C VAL A 31 -11.06 -13.20 -5.92
N LEU A 32 -10.18 -12.53 -5.17
CA LEU A 32 -10.51 -12.05 -3.84
C LEU A 32 -11.84 -11.31 -4.00
N PRO A 33 -12.83 -11.56 -3.12
CA PRO A 33 -14.09 -10.86 -3.21
C PRO A 33 -13.80 -9.36 -3.29
N VAL A 34 -14.15 -8.75 -4.41
CA VAL A 34 -14.24 -7.31 -4.52
C VAL A 34 -15.42 -6.94 -3.63
N VAL A 35 -15.13 -6.71 -2.36
CA VAL A 35 -16.08 -6.09 -1.45
C VAL A 35 -16.20 -4.67 -1.96
N THR A 36 -17.20 -4.42 -2.81
CA THR A 36 -17.59 -3.06 -3.17
C THR A 36 -18.02 -2.42 -1.85
N PRO A 37 -17.25 -1.48 -1.28
CA PRO A 37 -17.63 -0.86 -0.03
C PRO A 37 -18.96 -0.15 -0.30
N ALA A 38 -19.95 -0.31 0.58
CA ALA A 38 -21.08 0.58 0.57
C ALA A 38 -20.52 2.01 0.68
N THR A 39 -20.70 2.82 -0.37
CA THR A 39 -20.19 4.19 -0.41
C THR A 39 -20.94 5.01 0.62
N GLN A 40 -20.45 5.02 1.85
CA GLN A 40 -20.96 5.87 2.91
C GLN A 40 -20.56 7.31 2.55
N ALA A 41 -21.53 8.22 2.53
CA ALA A 41 -21.27 9.62 2.23
C ALA A 41 -20.19 10.15 3.18
N ALA A 42 -19.08 10.65 2.62
CA ALA A 42 -17.94 11.17 3.36
C ALA A 42 -18.40 12.37 4.21
N SER A 43 -18.71 12.11 5.48
CA SER A 43 -18.90 13.16 6.47
C SER A 43 -17.50 13.71 6.81
N LYS A 44 -17.34 15.02 6.99
CA LYS A 44 -16.08 15.62 7.42
C LYS A 44 -15.82 15.20 8.88
N LEU A 45 -15.27 14.00 9.08
CA LEU A 45 -15.13 13.32 10.36
C LEU A 45 -14.02 13.88 11.24
N ALA A 46 -13.13 14.71 10.69
CA ALA A 46 -11.97 15.19 11.40
C ALA A 46 -11.83 16.70 11.33
N VAL A 47 -11.24 17.23 12.39
CA VAL A 47 -10.64 18.56 12.41
C VAL A 47 -9.33 18.45 11.64
N THR A 48 -9.24 19.20 10.55
CA THR A 48 -8.00 19.38 9.78
C THR A 48 -7.33 20.68 10.19
N GLU A 49 -6.06 20.60 10.58
CA GLU A 49 -5.22 21.75 10.86
C GLU A 49 -4.08 21.78 9.84
N THR A 50 -4.00 22.87 9.07
CA THR A 50 -2.93 23.06 8.09
C THR A 50 -1.79 23.86 8.72
N VAL A 51 -0.62 23.25 8.76
CA VAL A 51 0.62 23.83 9.27
C VAL A 51 1.58 24.06 8.11
N LYS A 52 2.10 25.28 7.99
CA LYS A 52 3.19 25.57 7.06
C LYS A 52 4.53 25.44 7.80
N ASN A 53 5.38 24.54 7.33
CA ASN A 53 6.71 24.32 7.89
C ASN A 53 7.66 25.45 7.49
N ALA A 54 8.78 25.57 8.22
CA ALA A 54 9.80 26.59 7.98
C ALA A 54 10.46 26.48 6.59
N ASP A 55 10.50 25.28 6.02
CA ASP A 55 11.01 25.00 4.66
C ASP A 55 9.99 25.32 3.55
N GLY A 56 8.80 25.80 3.93
CA GLY A 56 7.71 26.14 3.02
C GLY A 56 6.77 24.98 2.68
N SER A 57 7.07 23.74 3.11
CA SER A 57 6.19 22.59 2.93
C SER A 57 4.91 22.72 3.75
N VAL A 58 3.84 22.09 3.27
CA VAL A 58 2.53 22.10 3.90
C VAL A 58 2.24 20.75 4.52
N LYS A 59 1.93 20.76 5.82
CA LYS A 59 1.51 19.59 6.59
C LYS A 59 0.04 19.74 6.98
N VAL A 60 -0.76 18.70 6.76
CA VAL A 60 -2.13 18.63 7.28
C VAL A 60 -2.19 17.62 8.41
N LEU A 61 -2.58 18.12 9.59
CA LEU A 61 -2.86 17.32 10.78
C LEU A 61 -4.34 16.97 10.81
N VAL A 62 -4.64 15.69 10.98
CA VAL A 62 -5.99 15.16 11.07
C VAL A 62 -6.19 14.62 12.48
N LYS A 63 -7.19 15.17 13.18
CA LYS A 63 -7.59 14.72 14.52
C LYS A 63 -9.09 14.49 14.54
N ILE A 64 -9.51 13.43 15.24
CA ILE A 64 -10.92 13.15 15.50
C ILE A 64 -11.20 13.36 16.98
N SER A 65 -12.30 14.03 17.31
CA SER A 65 -12.78 14.11 18.69
C SER A 65 -13.59 12.86 19.03
N ASP A 66 -13.61 12.48 20.31
CA ASP A 66 -14.38 11.34 20.79
C ASP A 66 -15.88 11.45 20.46
N SER A 67 -16.46 12.64 20.56
CA SER A 67 -17.87 12.87 20.23
C SER A 67 -18.19 12.62 18.76
N VAL A 68 -17.29 13.01 17.85
CA VAL A 68 -17.46 12.80 16.40
C VAL A 68 -17.27 11.32 16.07
N LEU A 69 -16.25 10.69 16.66
CA LEU A 69 -16.03 9.25 16.51
C LEU A 69 -17.25 8.45 16.97
N GLU A 70 -17.76 8.71 18.18
CA GLU A 70 -18.92 8.00 18.72
C GLU A 70 -20.15 8.17 17.83
N THR A 71 -20.41 9.39 17.35
CA THR A 71 -21.49 9.65 16.39
C THR A 71 -21.33 8.81 15.13
N GLU A 72 -20.12 8.69 14.59
CA GLU A 72 -19.88 7.86 13.41
C GLU A 72 -20.06 6.36 13.68
N LEU A 73 -19.56 5.87 14.81
CA LEU A 73 -19.70 4.47 15.22
C LEU A 73 -21.17 4.06 15.43
N THR A 74 -22.08 5.00 15.72
CA THR A 74 -23.53 4.69 15.77
C THR A 74 -24.12 4.36 14.40
N LYS A 75 -23.53 4.88 13.31
CA LYS A 75 -23.98 4.63 11.93
C LYS A 75 -23.54 3.27 11.41
N TRP A 76 -22.55 2.65 12.04
CA TRP A 76 -22.01 1.37 11.61
C TRP A 76 -23.01 0.25 11.85
N THR A 77 -23.27 -0.52 10.79
CA THR A 77 -24.11 -1.71 10.79
C THR A 77 -23.34 -2.83 10.09
N GLY A 78 -23.32 -4.04 10.67
CA GLY A 78 -22.59 -5.18 10.11
C GLY A 78 -21.11 -5.21 10.49
N SER A 79 -20.30 -5.77 9.59
CA SER A 79 -18.85 -6.00 9.73
C SER A 79 -18.09 -5.35 8.57
N ALA A 80 -16.78 -5.15 8.74
CA ALA A 80 -15.89 -4.48 7.79
C ALA A 80 -16.25 -3.00 7.55
N SER A 81 -16.71 -2.35 8.60
CA SER A 81 -17.02 -0.92 8.62
C SER A 81 -15.76 -0.10 8.33
N ARG A 82 -15.93 1.04 7.64
CA ARG A 82 -14.81 1.92 7.28
C ARG A 82 -14.91 3.25 8.00
N LEU A 83 -13.82 3.67 8.63
CA LEU A 83 -13.63 5.02 9.13
C LEU A 83 -12.82 5.82 8.10
N LEU A 84 -13.50 6.66 7.31
CA LEU A 84 -12.90 7.42 6.21
C LEU A 84 -12.52 8.84 6.63
N PHE A 85 -11.23 9.16 6.55
CA PHE A 85 -10.68 10.49 6.75
C PHE A 85 -10.37 11.14 5.40
N GLN A 86 -11.33 11.92 4.87
CA GLN A 86 -11.12 12.65 3.63
C GLN A 86 -10.41 13.99 3.89
N ILE A 87 -9.31 14.23 3.18
CA ILE A 87 -8.49 15.43 3.29
C ILE A 87 -8.53 16.14 1.93
N PRO A 88 -9.41 17.15 1.77
CA PRO A 88 -9.58 17.86 0.51
C PRO A 88 -8.47 18.88 0.22
N GLU A 89 -7.58 19.14 1.17
CA GLU A 89 -6.47 20.08 1.00
C GLU A 89 -5.23 19.39 0.41
N ALA A 90 -4.57 20.06 -0.55
CA ALA A 90 -3.26 19.64 -1.03
C ALA A 90 -2.22 19.90 0.07
N ALA A 91 -1.39 18.90 0.35
CA ALA A 91 -0.35 18.97 1.36
C ALA A 91 0.86 18.16 0.90
N ASP A 92 2.07 18.53 1.33
CA ASP A 92 3.26 17.70 1.13
C ASP A 92 3.27 16.52 2.12
N GLN A 93 2.68 16.73 3.30
CA GLN A 93 2.55 15.73 4.36
C GLN A 93 1.12 15.67 4.90
N VAL A 94 0.62 14.45 5.08
CA VAL A 94 -0.62 14.14 5.80
C VAL A 94 -0.26 13.36 7.05
N GLU A 95 -0.81 13.76 8.19
CA GLU A 95 -0.64 13.07 9.46
C GLU A 95 -1.99 12.86 10.13
N LEU A 96 -2.35 11.61 10.42
CA LEU A 96 -3.52 11.25 11.22
C LEU A 96 -3.08 10.78 12.59
N SER A 97 -3.64 11.39 13.64
CA SER A 97 -3.47 10.97 15.02
C SER A 97 -4.75 10.32 15.55
N ILE A 98 -4.64 9.07 16.02
CA ILE A 98 -5.73 8.34 16.69
C ILE A 98 -5.23 7.87 18.05
N THR A 99 -5.98 8.15 19.11
CA THR A 99 -5.61 7.68 20.46
C THR A 99 -5.92 6.20 20.65
N ASN A 100 -5.26 5.55 21.61
CA ASN A 100 -5.53 4.15 21.92
C ASN A 100 -6.96 3.93 22.42
N GLY A 101 -7.50 4.89 23.17
CA GLY A 101 -8.91 4.88 23.59
C GLY A 101 -9.88 4.92 22.39
N GLN A 102 -9.58 5.72 21.37
CA GLN A 102 -10.38 5.77 20.14
C GLN A 102 -10.29 4.46 19.35
N LEU A 103 -9.09 3.88 19.22
CA LEU A 103 -8.90 2.56 18.60
C LEU A 103 -9.67 1.47 19.34
N ALA A 104 -9.69 1.50 20.68
CA ALA A 104 -10.47 0.57 21.49
C ALA A 104 -11.97 0.68 21.21
N LYS A 105 -12.52 1.89 21.09
CA LYS A 105 -13.93 2.11 20.70
C LYS A 105 -14.24 1.56 19.31
N ILE A 106 -13.34 1.80 18.33
CA ILE A 106 -13.48 1.32 16.95
C ILE A 106 -13.55 -0.21 16.91
N ILE A 107 -12.58 -0.91 17.50
CA ILE A 107 -12.52 -2.38 17.46
C ILE A 107 -13.60 -3.06 18.32
N ALA A 108 -14.06 -2.39 19.39
CA ALA A 108 -15.18 -2.89 20.18
C ALA A 108 -16.49 -2.83 19.41
N LYS A 109 -16.65 -1.84 18.52
CA LYS A 109 -17.80 -1.73 17.63
C LYS A 109 -17.71 -2.73 16.48
N ASP A 110 -16.54 -2.85 15.85
CA ASP A 110 -16.27 -3.76 14.75
C ASP A 110 -14.79 -4.19 14.74
N ALA A 111 -14.53 -5.44 15.09
CA ALA A 111 -13.18 -6.00 15.17
C ALA A 111 -12.46 -6.07 13.80
N THR A 112 -13.21 -5.95 12.70
CA THR A 112 -12.72 -5.96 11.32
C THR A 112 -12.72 -4.57 10.68
N ALA A 113 -12.93 -3.52 11.47
CA ALA A 113 -12.97 -2.15 10.98
C ALA A 113 -11.68 -1.76 10.24
N ILE A 114 -11.83 -0.93 9.20
CA ILE A 114 -10.72 -0.36 8.44
C ILE A 114 -10.67 1.14 8.70
N VAL A 115 -9.47 1.65 9.00
CA VAL A 115 -9.16 3.07 9.00
C VAL A 115 -8.61 3.44 7.63
N GLU A 116 -9.29 4.32 6.93
CA GLU A 116 -8.91 4.80 5.60
C GLU A 116 -8.60 6.30 5.64
N VAL A 117 -7.38 6.67 5.25
CA VAL A 117 -6.98 8.07 5.07
C VAL A 117 -6.94 8.36 3.59
N GLN A 118 -7.68 9.35 3.13
CA GLN A 118 -7.78 9.71 1.72
C GLN A 118 -7.45 11.20 1.53
N GLY A 119 -6.17 11.48 1.25
CA GLY A 119 -5.75 12.77 0.71
C GLY A 119 -5.88 12.83 -0.82
N ILE A 120 -5.56 14.00 -1.39
CA ILE A 120 -5.62 14.23 -2.84
C ILE A 120 -4.68 13.30 -3.61
N ASP A 121 -3.48 13.05 -3.06
CA ASP A 121 -2.39 12.37 -3.74
C ASP A 121 -1.81 11.19 -2.96
N LYS A 122 -2.19 11.03 -1.68
CA LYS A 122 -1.67 9.98 -0.79
C LYS A 122 -2.65 9.63 0.33
N GLY A 123 -2.47 8.46 0.92
CA GLY A 123 -3.37 7.93 1.93
C GLY A 123 -2.99 6.56 2.47
N PHE A 124 -3.85 6.02 3.32
CA PHE A 124 -3.66 4.73 3.99
C PHE A 124 -4.95 3.92 3.99
N ILE A 125 -4.82 2.60 3.98
CA ILE A 125 -5.91 1.64 4.25
C ILE A 125 -5.37 0.64 5.25
N ILE A 126 -5.78 0.74 6.51
CA ILE A 126 -5.20 -0.04 7.61
C ILE A 126 -6.30 -0.69 8.44
N PRO A 127 -6.24 -2.01 8.73
CA PRO A 127 -7.12 -2.62 9.70
C PRO A 127 -6.96 -1.98 11.09
N GLY A 128 -8.07 -1.64 11.74
CA GLY A 128 -8.08 -1.04 13.08
C GLY A 128 -7.40 -1.95 14.11
N SER A 129 -7.45 -3.27 13.92
CA SER A 129 -6.72 -4.25 14.74
C SER A 129 -5.20 -4.08 14.65
N VAL A 130 -4.65 -3.78 13.46
CA VAL A 130 -3.22 -3.53 13.28
C VAL A 130 -2.80 -2.28 14.04
N LEU A 131 -3.60 -1.22 13.96
CA LEU A 131 -3.36 0.01 14.72
C LEU A 131 -3.46 -0.21 16.22
N LYS A 132 -4.43 -1.00 16.69
CA LYS A 132 -4.56 -1.33 18.11
C LYS A 132 -3.37 -2.13 18.61
N SER A 133 -2.92 -3.14 17.86
CA SER A 133 -1.73 -3.92 18.21
C SER A 133 -0.49 -3.03 18.28
N ALA A 134 -0.33 -2.10 17.34
CA ALA A 134 0.76 -1.12 17.36
C ALA A 134 0.70 -0.21 18.60
N ALA A 135 -0.48 0.32 18.95
CA ALA A 135 -0.67 1.21 20.10
C ALA A 135 -0.34 0.56 21.46
N GLY A 136 -0.37 -0.77 21.53
CA GLY A 136 -0.17 -1.53 22.76
C GLY A 136 -1.29 -1.33 23.78
N SER A 137 -0.96 -1.52 25.06
CA SER A 137 -1.92 -1.47 26.18
C SER A 137 -1.99 -0.12 26.90
N ASP A 138 -1.10 0.83 26.60
CA ASP A 138 -1.10 2.16 27.24
C ASP A 138 -2.28 2.99 26.71
N GLU A 139 -3.29 3.28 27.54
CA GLU A 139 -4.46 4.06 27.12
C GLU A 139 -4.12 5.50 26.71
N GLN A 140 -2.99 6.03 27.20
CA GLN A 140 -2.52 7.38 26.86
C GLN A 140 -1.71 7.40 25.56
N SER A 141 -1.45 6.24 24.94
CA SER A 141 -0.73 6.20 23.68
C SER A 141 -1.58 6.69 22.51
N SER A 142 -0.90 7.17 21.47
CA SER A 142 -1.50 7.55 20.20
C SER A 142 -0.71 6.95 19.05
N VAL A 143 -1.44 6.55 18.00
CA VAL A 143 -0.86 6.11 16.73
C VAL A 143 -0.89 7.28 15.77
N ILE A 144 0.26 7.55 15.17
CA ILE A 144 0.48 8.60 14.20
C ILE A 144 0.77 7.95 12.85
N LEU A 145 -0.14 8.12 11.90
CA LEU A 145 0.02 7.68 10.51
C LEU A 145 0.50 8.86 9.69
N GLN A 146 1.64 8.74 9.03
CA GLN A 146 2.20 9.79 8.21
C GLN A 146 2.40 9.31 6.77
N ALA A 147 1.86 10.07 5.82
CA ALA A 147 2.18 9.93 4.40
C ALA A 147 2.77 11.25 3.91
N ALA A 148 3.96 11.21 3.33
CA ALA A 148 4.67 12.40 2.87
C ALA A 148 5.26 12.21 1.47
N LEU A 149 5.38 13.30 0.73
CA LEU A 149 6.25 13.31 -0.44
C LEU A 149 7.70 13.12 0.04
N ALA A 150 8.46 12.25 -0.63
CA ALA A 150 9.87 12.09 -0.30
C ALA A 150 10.63 13.41 -0.54
N SER A 151 11.65 13.67 0.27
CA SER A 151 12.48 14.87 0.13
C SER A 151 13.16 14.93 -1.25
N LYS A 152 13.54 16.13 -1.73
CA LYS A 152 14.21 16.26 -3.05
C LYS A 152 15.47 15.39 -3.15
N GLU A 153 16.25 15.30 -2.08
CA GLU A 153 17.45 14.46 -2.01
C GLU A 153 17.10 12.96 -2.06
N THR A 154 16.07 12.56 -1.31
CA THR A 154 15.58 11.18 -1.31
C THR A 154 15.06 10.79 -2.69
N VAL A 155 14.29 11.67 -3.35
CA VAL A 155 13.75 11.44 -4.71
C VAL A 155 14.88 11.25 -5.71
N GLU A 156 15.93 12.07 -5.65
CA GLU A 156 17.07 11.94 -6.56
C GLU A 156 17.83 10.63 -6.32
N SER A 157 18.07 10.28 -5.05
CA SER A 157 18.71 9.01 -4.68
C SER A 157 17.89 7.80 -5.15
N ALA A 158 16.57 7.86 -5.00
CA ALA A 158 15.65 6.82 -5.47
C ALA A 158 15.70 6.68 -6.99
N LYS A 159 15.68 7.79 -7.74
CA LYS A 159 15.79 7.77 -9.20
C LYS A 159 17.11 7.15 -9.67
N GLN A 160 18.23 7.52 -9.06
CA GLN A 160 19.53 6.95 -9.38
C GLN A 160 19.55 5.43 -9.14
N LEU A 161 19.00 4.98 -8.01
CA LEU A 161 18.90 3.55 -7.71
C LEU A 161 18.02 2.81 -8.73
N LEU A 162 16.87 3.37 -9.13
CA LEU A 162 16.00 2.77 -10.14
C LEU A 162 16.69 2.68 -11.51
N VAL A 163 17.42 3.73 -11.92
CA VAL A 163 18.22 3.73 -13.16
C VAL A 163 19.31 2.66 -13.12
N LEU A 164 20.02 2.51 -12.00
CA LEU A 164 21.03 1.46 -11.82
C LEU A 164 20.44 0.05 -11.96
N GLN A 165 19.15 -0.12 -11.64
CA GLN A 165 18.42 -1.39 -11.80
C GLN A 165 17.66 -1.50 -13.13
N SER A 166 17.89 -0.57 -14.06
CA SER A 166 17.19 -0.53 -15.36
C SER A 166 15.65 -0.43 -15.22
N LEU A 167 15.18 0.21 -14.15
CA LEU A 167 13.76 0.45 -13.89
C LEU A 167 13.39 1.89 -14.26
N ASN A 168 12.31 2.06 -15.03
CA ASN A 168 11.82 3.37 -15.44
C ASN A 168 10.78 3.89 -14.44
N ALA A 169 11.12 4.92 -13.65
CA ALA A 169 10.21 5.52 -12.69
C ALA A 169 9.09 6.33 -13.38
N ILE A 170 7.83 6.08 -13.01
CA ILE A 170 6.64 6.76 -13.55
C ILE A 170 6.07 7.78 -12.54
N GLY A 171 6.33 7.59 -11.25
CA GLY A 171 5.83 8.44 -10.17
C GLY A 171 6.93 9.04 -9.29
N THR A 172 6.54 10.04 -8.50
CA THR A 172 7.37 10.53 -7.39
C THR A 172 7.25 9.57 -6.21
N PRO A 173 8.36 9.23 -5.54
CA PRO A 173 8.30 8.44 -4.31
C PRO A 173 7.55 9.14 -3.16
N TYR A 174 6.79 8.34 -2.42
CA TYR A 174 6.10 8.74 -1.20
C TYR A 174 6.62 7.93 -0.01
N GLU A 175 6.88 8.61 1.10
CA GLU A 175 7.30 8.01 2.36
C GLU A 175 6.08 7.81 3.27
N PHE A 176 5.98 6.60 3.82
CA PHE A 176 4.90 6.24 4.74
C PHE A 176 5.49 5.72 6.04
N SER A 177 5.00 6.24 7.15
CA SER A 177 5.39 5.78 8.48
C SER A 177 4.21 5.66 9.44
N ILE A 178 4.38 4.75 10.39
CA ILE A 178 3.49 4.51 11.52
C ILE A 178 4.34 4.67 12.77
N ASN A 179 3.97 5.63 13.60
CA ASN A 179 4.65 5.89 14.88
C ASN A 179 3.66 5.75 16.03
N VAL A 180 4.17 5.33 17.18
CA VAL A 180 3.38 5.25 18.42
C VAL A 180 4.04 6.15 19.46
N THR A 181 3.27 7.13 19.91
CA THR A 181 3.68 8.07 20.96
C THR A 181 2.98 7.68 22.24
N ASN A 182 3.74 7.39 23.30
CA ASN A 182 3.18 7.04 24.61
C ASN A 182 2.70 8.28 25.40
N GLY A 183 2.10 8.06 26.57
CA GLY A 183 1.63 9.16 27.43
C GLY A 183 2.72 10.13 27.93
N SER A 184 4.00 9.73 27.86
CA SER A 184 5.15 10.60 28.19
C SER A 184 5.70 11.36 26.97
N GLY A 185 5.08 11.23 25.79
CA GLY A 185 5.50 11.89 24.56
C GLY A 185 6.67 11.20 23.84
N VAL A 186 7.10 10.01 24.26
CA VAL A 186 8.16 9.25 23.59
C VAL A 186 7.55 8.53 22.38
N SER A 187 8.10 8.82 21.21
CA SER A 187 7.67 8.23 19.94
C SER A 187 8.61 7.11 19.50
N HIS A 188 8.06 6.03 18.97
CA HIS A 188 8.80 4.96 18.31
C HIS A 188 8.11 4.54 17.02
N GLU A 189 8.91 4.20 16.02
CA GLU A 189 8.43 3.76 14.72
C GLU A 189 8.08 2.26 14.75
N ILE A 190 6.94 1.91 14.15
CA ILE A 190 6.51 0.54 13.91
C ILE A 190 7.08 0.07 12.57
N LYS A 191 8.13 -0.75 12.61
CA LYS A 191 8.81 -1.20 11.40
C LYS A 191 7.99 -2.20 10.59
N ASP A 192 7.36 -3.15 11.28
CA ASP A 192 6.59 -4.22 10.67
C ASP A 192 5.22 -4.37 11.35
N THR A 193 4.22 -4.78 10.57
CA THR A 193 2.85 -5.04 11.05
C THR A 193 2.48 -6.51 10.85
N GLU A 194 1.57 -7.03 11.68
CA GLU A 194 1.17 -8.45 11.57
C GLU A 194 0.42 -8.76 10.26
N GLN A 195 -0.32 -7.77 9.75
CA GLN A 195 -1.12 -7.85 8.53
C GLN A 195 -0.64 -6.84 7.48
N TYR A 196 -1.01 -7.09 6.23
CA TYR A 196 -0.77 -6.15 5.14
C TYR A 196 -1.61 -4.88 5.33
N ILE A 197 -0.99 -3.75 5.04
CA ILE A 197 -1.63 -2.44 5.00
C ILE A 197 -1.49 -1.86 3.60
N GLY A 198 -2.50 -1.10 3.16
CA GLY A 198 -2.50 -0.41 1.89
C GLY A 198 -1.89 0.98 2.00
N HIS A 199 -0.87 1.25 1.20
CA HIS A 199 -0.30 2.58 1.00
C HIS A 199 -0.86 3.14 -0.29
N VAL A 200 -1.66 4.19 -0.17
CA VAL A 200 -2.36 4.79 -1.31
C VAL A 200 -1.58 5.98 -1.80
N PHE A 201 -1.34 6.06 -3.11
CA PHE A 201 -0.80 7.26 -3.74
C PHE A 201 -1.22 7.34 -5.21
N TYR A 202 -1.09 8.52 -5.81
CA TYR A 202 -1.56 8.79 -7.16
C TYR A 202 -0.40 9.13 -8.09
N ILE A 203 -0.48 8.64 -9.32
CA ILE A 203 0.42 9.03 -10.42
C ILE A 203 -0.40 9.63 -11.58
N PRO A 204 0.14 10.58 -12.34
CA PRO A 204 -0.54 11.10 -13.51
C PRO A 204 -0.66 10.00 -14.57
N GLN A 205 -1.78 9.96 -15.28
CA GLN A 205 -1.93 9.11 -16.46
C GLN A 205 -1.00 9.61 -17.57
N GLN A 206 -0.05 8.77 -17.99
CA GLN A 206 0.88 9.08 -19.07
C GLN A 206 0.44 8.39 -20.36
N SER A 207 0.62 9.07 -21.50
CA SER A 207 0.34 8.49 -22.82
C SER A 207 1.19 7.24 -23.06
N GLY A 208 0.55 6.13 -23.43
CA GLY A 208 1.24 4.86 -23.71
C GLY A 208 1.57 4.01 -22.49
N VAL A 209 1.23 4.47 -21.27
CA VAL A 209 1.38 3.69 -20.03
C VAL A 209 0.02 3.11 -19.65
N SER A 210 -0.11 1.78 -19.71
CA SER A 210 -1.29 1.06 -19.21
C SER A 210 -1.08 0.63 -17.76
N ALA A 211 -2.15 0.59 -16.97
CA ALA A 211 -2.15 0.02 -15.62
C ALA A 211 -1.53 -1.40 -15.58
N ASP A 212 -1.70 -2.19 -16.64
CA ASP A 212 -1.17 -3.56 -16.75
C ASP A 212 0.36 -3.62 -16.97
N THR A 213 0.99 -2.48 -17.25
CA THR A 213 2.45 -2.36 -17.45
C THR A 213 3.16 -1.72 -16.27
N LEU A 214 2.43 -1.51 -15.18
CA LEU A 214 2.93 -0.86 -13.97
C LEU A 214 3.27 -1.88 -12.89
N SER A 215 4.27 -1.55 -12.10
CA SER A 215 4.60 -2.25 -10.87
C SER A 215 4.89 -1.23 -9.78
N ALA A 216 4.36 -1.48 -8.58
CA ALA A 216 4.73 -0.71 -7.40
C ALA A 216 5.99 -1.33 -6.81
N VAL A 217 6.91 -0.47 -6.40
CA VAL A 217 8.17 -0.88 -5.79
C VAL A 217 8.38 -0.15 -4.48
N MET A 218 8.88 -0.88 -3.50
CA MET A 218 9.52 -0.32 -2.32
C MET A 218 10.96 0.04 -2.68
N VAL A 219 11.40 1.21 -2.27
CA VAL A 219 12.75 1.73 -2.54
C VAL A 219 13.46 2.01 -1.21
N ASP A 220 14.51 1.25 -0.93
CA ASP A 220 15.41 1.47 0.19
C ASP A 220 16.74 2.02 -0.35
N THR A 221 16.90 3.34 -0.28
CA THR A 221 18.10 4.04 -0.75
C THR A 221 19.31 3.75 0.12
N ALA A 222 19.12 3.51 1.43
CA ALA A 222 20.21 3.21 2.37
C ALA A 222 20.74 1.79 2.15
N GLY A 223 19.84 0.81 2.03
CA GLY A 223 20.16 -0.58 1.72
C GLY A 223 20.48 -0.83 0.24
N LYS A 224 20.24 0.15 -0.64
CA LYS A 224 20.36 0.06 -2.11
C LYS A 224 19.50 -1.06 -2.70
N GLN A 225 18.30 -1.24 -2.16
CA GLN A 225 17.37 -2.28 -2.58
C GLN A 225 16.11 -1.68 -3.22
N VAL A 226 15.60 -2.36 -4.24
CA VAL A 226 14.29 -2.10 -4.82
C VAL A 226 13.56 -3.42 -4.84
N ILE A 227 12.38 -3.46 -4.24
CA ILE A 227 11.60 -4.69 -4.08
C ILE A 227 10.21 -4.44 -4.65
N THR A 228 9.77 -5.29 -5.57
CA THR A 228 8.39 -5.24 -6.07
C THR A 228 7.43 -5.58 -4.95
N VAL A 229 6.33 -4.84 -4.86
CA VAL A 229 5.29 -5.06 -3.85
C VAL A 229 3.94 -5.33 -4.51
N PRO A 230 3.09 -6.20 -3.93
CA PRO A 230 1.73 -6.39 -4.43
C PRO A 230 1.00 -5.05 -4.48
N ALA A 231 0.37 -4.74 -5.61
CA ALA A 231 -0.36 -3.49 -5.76
C ALA A 231 -1.56 -3.62 -6.69
N THR A 232 -2.52 -2.71 -6.49
CA THR A 232 -3.63 -2.49 -7.42
C THR A 232 -3.47 -1.14 -8.10
N PHE A 233 -3.86 -1.07 -9.37
CA PHE A 233 -3.85 0.14 -10.19
C PHE A 233 -5.27 0.38 -10.69
N VAL A 234 -5.86 1.50 -10.31
CA VAL A 234 -7.23 1.88 -10.69
C VAL A 234 -7.18 3.24 -11.36
N GLN A 235 -7.66 3.31 -12.61
CA GLN A 235 -7.74 4.59 -13.32
C GLN A 235 -8.89 5.43 -12.75
N GLU A 236 -8.58 6.65 -12.32
CA GLU A 236 -9.51 7.64 -11.78
C GLU A 236 -9.33 8.96 -12.55
N GLY A 237 -10.04 9.12 -13.66
CA GLY A 237 -9.92 10.30 -14.53
C GLY A 237 -8.55 10.40 -15.20
N ASP A 238 -7.81 11.47 -14.89
CA ASP A 238 -6.48 11.79 -15.39
C ASP A 238 -5.34 11.22 -14.53
N LYS A 239 -5.68 10.41 -13.51
CA LYS A 239 -4.73 9.80 -12.58
C LYS A 239 -4.95 8.30 -12.48
N ILE A 240 -3.92 7.62 -12.00
CA ILE A 240 -3.99 6.22 -11.57
C ILE A 240 -3.82 6.19 -10.05
N LYS A 241 -4.83 5.67 -9.35
CA LYS A 241 -4.75 5.32 -7.93
C LYS A 241 -3.95 4.04 -7.78
N VAL A 242 -2.85 4.14 -7.06
CA VAL A 242 -1.98 3.03 -6.70
C VAL A 242 -2.27 2.66 -5.26
N THR A 243 -2.47 1.38 -4.97
CA THR A 243 -2.50 0.88 -3.58
C THR A 243 -1.46 -0.21 -3.44
N ALA A 244 -0.34 0.12 -2.79
CA ALA A 244 0.76 -0.79 -2.54
C ALA A 244 0.61 -1.48 -1.18
N TYR A 245 0.62 -2.81 -1.16
CA TYR A 245 0.40 -3.61 0.04
C TYR A 245 1.72 -4.12 0.62
N ARG A 246 2.04 -3.73 1.86
CA ARG A 246 3.19 -4.25 2.60
C ARG A 246 2.88 -4.31 4.10
N LYS A 247 3.65 -5.10 4.84
CA LYS A 247 3.57 -5.22 6.29
C LYS A 247 4.51 -4.24 7.00
N GLY A 248 4.36 -2.93 6.79
CA GLY A 248 5.22 -1.95 7.46
C GLY A 248 5.56 -0.72 6.64
N ASN A 249 6.39 0.12 7.23
CA ASN A 249 6.76 1.44 6.72
C ASN A 249 7.75 1.33 5.57
N SER A 250 7.65 2.24 4.61
CA SER A 250 8.66 2.38 3.57
C SER A 250 8.42 3.57 2.65
N MET A 251 9.33 3.74 1.70
CA MET A 251 9.15 4.60 0.55
C MET A 251 8.67 3.77 -0.66
N TYR A 252 7.60 4.22 -1.31
CA TYR A 252 7.03 3.53 -2.48
C TYR A 252 6.98 4.45 -3.69
N THR A 253 7.19 3.87 -4.87
CA THR A 253 6.94 4.51 -6.16
C THR A 253 6.43 3.49 -7.18
N VAL A 254 6.13 3.95 -8.39
CA VAL A 254 5.73 3.11 -9.52
C VAL A 254 6.79 3.16 -10.60
N VAL A 255 7.06 1.97 -11.16
CA VAL A 255 7.91 1.79 -12.33
C VAL A 255 7.09 1.22 -13.49
N ALA A 256 7.52 1.53 -14.72
CA ALA A 256 7.03 0.88 -15.92
C ALA A 256 7.93 -0.29 -16.31
N GLY A 257 7.30 -1.39 -16.70
CA GLY A 257 7.97 -2.54 -17.28
C GLY A 257 6.99 -3.68 -17.51
N GLN A 258 7.15 -4.41 -18.62
CA GLN A 258 6.54 -5.73 -18.70
C GLN A 258 7.26 -6.61 -17.68
N ALA A 259 6.53 -7.14 -16.69
CA ALA A 259 7.04 -8.22 -15.86
C ALA A 259 7.27 -9.44 -16.76
N GLY A 260 8.42 -9.48 -17.42
CA GLY A 260 8.96 -10.71 -17.99
C GLY A 260 9.46 -11.54 -16.83
N PHE A 261 8.69 -12.53 -16.41
CA PHE A 261 9.22 -13.58 -15.55
C PHE A 261 10.38 -14.23 -16.31
N LYS A 262 11.60 -14.13 -15.76
CA LYS A 262 12.71 -15.00 -16.13
C LYS A 262 12.70 -16.23 -15.24
#